data_AF-A0A818SS97-F1
#
_entry.id   AF-A0A818SS97-F1
#
_cell.length_a   1.000
_cell.length_b   1.000
_cell.length_c   1.000
_cell.angle_alpha   90.00
_cell.angle_beta   90.00
_cell.angle_gamma   90.00
#
_symmetry.space_group_name_H-M   'P 1'
#
loop_
_entity.id
_entity.type
_entity.pdbx_description
1 polymer ?
#
loop_
_entity_poly.entity_id
_entity_poly.type
_entity_poly.pdbx_seq_one_letter_code
_entity_poly.pdbx_strand_id
1 'polypeptide(L)'
;MKLEDLANEILLDLFELLDDIQLLHAFNGLNSRFNMLLFTRFQTYHLDFRSISKHNFSIVCQQYLPTIIDQVIALHLSNNNETPNLLQLFLSYGFTLNRFNHLQMLSLYHMDSLSLLNEILLQCRHLSYFTRLNLINCNFDQKETEIVYLINNIWSLSTLTHCNLDNIFVIFGDMEGKEKQITSRAKNE
;
A
#
# COMPACT_ATOMS: atom_id res chain seq x y z
N MET A 1 -14.18 36.88 -4.20
CA MET A 1 -13.60 35.87 -5.10
C MET A 1 -13.84 34.52 -4.45
N LYS A 2 -14.58 33.62 -5.11
CA LYS A 2 -14.75 32.24 -4.68
C LYS A 2 -13.69 31.38 -5.33
N LEU A 3 -13.36 30.25 -4.68
CA LEU A 3 -12.46 29.25 -5.26
C LEU A 3 -12.98 28.75 -6.62
N GLU A 4 -14.31 28.65 -6.76
CA GLU A 4 -15.00 28.26 -7.98
C GLU A 4 -14.80 29.26 -9.14
N ASP A 5 -14.40 30.49 -8.86
CA ASP A 5 -14.16 31.51 -9.91
C ASP A 5 -12.78 31.37 -10.56
N LEU A 6 -11.87 30.56 -9.97
CA LEU A 6 -10.53 30.35 -10.52
C LEU A 6 -10.59 29.55 -11.82
N ALA A 7 -9.66 29.79 -12.74
CA ALA A 7 -9.52 28.99 -13.95
C ALA A 7 -9.05 27.56 -13.63
N ASN A 8 -9.37 26.60 -14.52
CA ASN A 8 -8.96 25.19 -14.34
C ASN A 8 -7.44 25.04 -14.19
N GLU A 9 -6.67 25.77 -15.00
CA GLU A 9 -5.20 25.77 -14.95
C GLU A 9 -4.70 26.10 -13.53
N ILE A 10 -5.24 27.16 -12.93
CA ILE A 10 -4.85 27.60 -11.57
C ILE A 10 -5.27 26.57 -10.51
N LEU A 11 -6.43 25.93 -10.68
CA LEU A 11 -6.87 24.88 -9.76
C LEU A 11 -5.97 23.64 -9.85
N LEU A 12 -5.52 23.28 -11.05
CA LEU A 12 -4.58 22.17 -11.25
C LEU A 12 -3.20 22.51 -10.66
N ASP A 13 -2.72 23.74 -10.83
CA ASP A 13 -1.49 24.21 -10.18
C ASP A 13 -1.59 24.13 -8.64
N LEU A 14 -2.76 24.45 -8.07
CA LEU A 14 -3.01 24.28 -6.63
C LEU A 14 -3.04 22.81 -6.22
N PHE A 15 -3.51 21.92 -7.08
CA PHE A 15 -3.56 20.49 -6.79
C PHE A 15 -2.16 19.89 -6.64
N GLU A 16 -1.15 20.42 -7.34
CA GLU A 16 0.25 19.98 -7.18
C GLU A 16 0.84 20.21 -5.78
N LEU A 17 0.17 21.01 -4.94
CA LEU A 17 0.60 21.27 -3.56
C LEU A 17 0.08 20.23 -2.54
N LEU A 18 -0.79 19.32 -2.97
CA LEU A 18 -1.51 18.38 -2.13
C LEU A 18 -1.25 16.94 -2.59
N ASP A 19 -1.25 16.00 -1.65
CA ASP A 19 -1.20 14.56 -1.99
C ASP A 19 -2.56 14.02 -2.47
N ASP A 20 -2.54 12.83 -3.09
CA ASP A 20 -3.72 12.16 -3.64
C ASP A 20 -4.88 12.06 -2.62
N ILE A 21 -4.57 11.79 -1.35
CA ILE A 21 -5.56 11.59 -0.29
C ILE A 21 -6.16 12.95 0.13
N GLN A 22 -5.31 13.97 0.28
CA GLN A 22 -5.74 15.33 0.58
C GLN A 22 -6.64 15.90 -0.51
N LEU A 23 -6.30 15.63 -1.78
CA LEU A 23 -7.10 16.06 -2.92
C LEU A 23 -8.46 15.39 -2.95
N LEU A 24 -8.51 14.07 -2.75
CA LEU A 24 -9.77 13.35 -2.66
C LEU A 24 -10.62 13.88 -1.50
N HIS A 25 -10.04 14.04 -0.32
CA HIS A 25 -10.78 14.53 0.84
C HIS A 25 -11.30 15.96 0.66
N ALA A 26 -10.49 16.85 0.08
CA ALA A 26 -10.84 18.26 -0.06
C ALA A 26 -11.83 18.52 -1.20
N PHE A 27 -11.73 17.78 -2.32
CA PHE A 27 -12.41 18.15 -3.56
C PHE A 27 -13.39 17.11 -4.10
N ASN A 28 -13.27 15.84 -3.70
CA ASN A 28 -14.14 14.79 -4.25
C ASN A 28 -15.58 14.96 -3.74
N GLY A 29 -16.52 14.96 -4.68
CA GLY A 29 -17.94 15.11 -4.39
C GLY A 29 -18.40 16.55 -4.13
N LEU A 30 -17.51 17.56 -4.22
CA LEU A 30 -17.92 18.96 -4.04
C LEU A 30 -18.82 19.46 -5.17
N ASN A 31 -18.39 19.29 -6.42
CA ASN A 31 -19.19 19.55 -7.61
C ASN A 31 -18.62 18.80 -8.82
N SER A 32 -19.39 18.76 -9.92
CA SER A 32 -19.01 18.05 -11.14
C SER A 32 -17.70 18.56 -11.75
N ARG A 33 -17.42 19.87 -11.65
CA ARG A 33 -16.19 20.47 -12.17
C ARG A 33 -14.97 19.99 -11.39
N PHE A 34 -15.00 20.01 -10.06
CA PHE A 34 -13.90 19.50 -9.24
C PHE A 34 -13.69 18.00 -9.43
N ASN A 35 -14.77 17.21 -9.52
CA ASN A 35 -14.64 15.78 -9.83
C ASN A 35 -13.98 15.55 -11.20
N MET A 36 -14.33 16.35 -12.21
CA MET A 36 -13.69 16.28 -13.52
C MET A 36 -12.21 16.70 -13.46
N LEU A 37 -11.86 17.71 -12.67
CA LEU A 37 -10.47 18.13 -12.47
C LEU A 37 -9.66 17.07 -11.75
N LEU A 38 -10.22 16.43 -10.71
CA LEU A 38 -9.61 15.30 -10.03
C LEU A 38 -9.39 14.15 -11.02
N PHE A 39 -10.39 13.79 -11.83
CA PHE A 39 -10.23 12.76 -12.87
C PHE A 39 -9.19 13.14 -13.93
N THR A 40 -9.13 14.41 -14.34
CA THR A 40 -8.14 14.90 -15.31
C THR A 40 -6.72 14.79 -14.74
N ARG A 41 -6.58 15.08 -13.43
CA ARG A 41 -5.30 15.00 -12.72
C ARG A 41 -4.89 13.56 -12.40
N PHE A 42 -5.85 12.72 -12.05
CA PHE A 42 -5.63 11.33 -11.64
C PHE A 42 -6.03 10.38 -12.76
N GLN A 43 -5.06 10.01 -13.59
CA GLN A 43 -5.20 8.83 -14.45
C GLN A 43 -4.94 7.54 -13.67
N THR A 44 -4.07 7.63 -12.66
CA THR A 44 -3.67 6.55 -11.76
C THR A 44 -3.42 7.10 -10.36
N TYR A 45 -3.68 6.30 -9.33
CA TYR A 45 -3.51 6.69 -7.93
C TYR A 45 -2.33 5.99 -7.27
N HIS A 46 -1.61 6.76 -6.45
CA HIS A 46 -0.57 6.29 -5.53
C HIS A 46 -1.03 6.53 -4.11
N LEU A 47 -1.62 5.51 -3.49
CA LEU A 47 -2.20 5.65 -2.15
C LEU A 47 -1.14 5.38 -1.08
N ASP A 48 -0.79 6.42 -0.34
CA ASP A 48 0.15 6.34 0.78
C ASP A 48 -0.54 6.47 2.13
N PHE A 49 -0.69 5.35 2.84
CA PHE A 49 -1.31 5.28 4.16
C PHE A 49 -0.28 5.17 5.29
N ARG A 50 0.99 5.54 5.07
CA ARG A 50 2.02 5.37 6.11
C ARG A 50 1.85 6.29 7.33
N SER A 51 1.27 7.46 7.13
CA SER A 51 1.08 8.49 8.18
C SER A 51 -0.36 8.98 8.27
N ILE A 52 -1.32 8.22 7.73
CA ILE A 52 -2.73 8.58 7.77
C ILE A 52 -3.30 8.34 9.17
N SER A 53 -4.21 9.20 9.63
CA SER A 53 -4.96 8.91 10.86
C SER A 53 -5.99 7.80 10.63
N LYS A 54 -6.33 7.01 11.66
CA LYS A 54 -7.35 5.96 11.56
C LYS A 54 -8.73 6.48 11.12
N HIS A 55 -9.07 7.71 11.52
CA HIS A 55 -10.30 8.37 11.11
C HIS A 55 -10.31 8.65 9.60
N ASN A 56 -9.26 9.31 9.10
CA ASN A 56 -9.15 9.63 7.67
C ASN A 56 -9.04 8.36 6.83
N PHE A 57 -8.32 7.36 7.32
CA PHE A 57 -8.23 6.05 6.68
C PHE A 57 -9.61 5.40 6.49
N SER A 58 -10.44 5.41 7.54
CA SER A 58 -11.81 4.92 7.47
C SER A 58 -12.64 5.67 6.42
N ILE A 59 -12.50 7.01 6.35
CA ILE A 59 -13.17 7.83 5.35
C ILE A 59 -12.72 7.44 3.94
N VAL A 60 -11.41 7.37 3.69
CA VAL A 60 -10.88 6.99 2.37
C VAL A 60 -11.38 5.61 1.96
N CYS A 61 -11.27 4.63 2.85
CA CYS A 61 -11.68 3.26 2.57
C CYS A 61 -13.19 3.17 2.28
N GLN A 62 -14.04 3.89 2.99
CA GLN A 62 -15.49 3.76 2.82
C GLN A 62 -16.06 4.62 1.68
N GLN A 63 -15.50 5.81 1.46
CA GLN A 63 -16.10 6.81 0.58
C GLN A 63 -15.41 6.88 -0.78
N TYR A 64 -14.08 6.76 -0.83
CA TYR A 64 -13.31 7.10 -2.04
C TYR A 64 -12.71 5.86 -2.71
N LEU A 65 -12.11 4.98 -1.92
CA LEU A 65 -11.43 3.79 -2.45
C LEU A 65 -12.32 2.93 -3.35
N PRO A 66 -13.62 2.68 -3.05
CA PRO A 66 -14.49 1.90 -3.92
C PRO A 66 -14.64 2.47 -5.34
N THR A 67 -14.55 3.80 -5.50
CA THR A 67 -14.75 4.47 -6.80
C THR A 67 -13.48 4.56 -7.63
N ILE A 68 -12.31 4.42 -7.00
CA ILE A 68 -11.00 4.59 -7.65
C ILE A 68 -10.15 3.31 -7.66
N ILE A 69 -10.64 2.21 -7.08
CA ILE A 69 -9.88 0.99 -6.84
C ILE A 69 -9.17 0.45 -8.10
N ASP A 70 -9.84 0.52 -9.25
CA ASP A 70 -9.28 0.06 -10.53
C ASP A 70 -8.19 0.98 -11.07
N GLN A 71 -8.03 2.19 -10.55
CA GLN A 71 -7.01 3.15 -10.98
C GLN A 71 -5.81 3.20 -10.04
N VAL A 72 -5.84 2.44 -8.93
CA VAL A 72 -4.74 2.39 -7.97
C VAL A 72 -3.60 1.52 -8.51
N ILE A 73 -2.44 2.12 -8.72
CA ILE A 73 -1.25 1.43 -9.23
C ILE A 73 -0.18 1.20 -8.15
N ALA A 74 -0.21 1.99 -7.07
CA ALA A 74 0.68 1.81 -5.92
C ALA A 74 -0.07 1.95 -4.61
N LEU A 75 0.28 1.08 -3.65
CA LEU A 75 -0.31 1.05 -2.33
C LEU A 75 0.78 0.93 -1.26
N HIS A 76 0.80 1.86 -0.31
CA HIS A 76 1.69 1.83 0.85
C HIS A 76 0.84 1.69 2.12
N LEU A 77 1.01 0.58 2.85
CA LEU A 77 0.29 0.28 4.08
C LEU A 77 1.28 0.13 5.24
N SER A 78 0.92 0.63 6.42
CA SER A 78 1.80 0.63 7.59
C SER A 78 1.04 0.26 8.86
N ASN A 79 1.57 -0.69 9.62
CA ASN A 79 1.11 -1.04 10.96
C ASN A 79 2.00 -0.35 12.02
N ASN A 80 2.27 0.94 11.87
CA ASN A 80 3.07 1.68 12.84
C ASN A 80 2.32 1.91 14.17
N ASN A 81 3.03 2.49 15.14
CA ASN A 81 2.47 2.77 16.48
C ASN A 81 1.31 3.77 16.48
N GLU A 82 1.22 4.64 15.46
CA GLU A 82 0.14 5.64 15.36
C GLU A 82 -1.15 5.02 14.81
N THR A 83 -1.02 4.06 13.88
CA THR A 83 -2.13 3.29 13.30
C THR A 83 -1.87 1.79 13.36
N PRO A 84 -1.93 1.18 14.56
CA PRO A 84 -1.75 -0.25 14.68
C PRO A 84 -2.91 -0.99 14.01
N ASN A 85 -2.59 -2.15 13.41
CA ASN A 85 -3.54 -3.02 12.72
C ASN A 85 -4.26 -2.39 11.51
N LEU A 86 -3.67 -1.38 10.88
CA LEU A 86 -4.25 -0.71 9.71
C LEU A 86 -4.43 -1.70 8.54
N LEU A 87 -3.51 -2.65 8.32
CA LEU A 87 -3.69 -3.69 7.30
C LEU A 87 -4.90 -4.58 7.59
N GLN A 88 -5.08 -5.02 8.84
CA GLN A 88 -6.24 -5.85 9.21
C GLN A 88 -7.54 -5.07 9.02
N LEU A 89 -7.53 -3.78 9.36
CA LEU A 89 -8.66 -2.88 9.12
C LEU A 89 -8.93 -2.72 7.61
N PHE A 90 -7.89 -2.55 6.79
CA PHE A 90 -8.00 -2.47 5.33
C PHE A 90 -8.73 -3.70 4.77
N LEU A 91 -8.28 -4.90 5.15
CA LEU A 91 -8.91 -6.16 4.73
C LEU A 91 -10.35 -6.30 5.26
N SER A 92 -10.62 -5.83 6.48
CA SER A 92 -11.97 -5.88 7.07
C SER A 92 -13.02 -5.07 6.31
N TYR A 93 -12.60 -4.06 5.55
CA TYR A 93 -13.48 -3.32 4.62
C TYR A 93 -13.74 -4.08 3.30
N GLY A 94 -13.24 -5.31 3.15
CA GLY A 94 -13.40 -6.13 1.96
C GLY A 94 -12.47 -5.75 0.82
N PHE A 95 -11.39 -5.01 1.10
CA PHE A 95 -10.36 -4.68 0.13
C PHE A 95 -9.29 -5.76 0.07
N THR A 96 -9.63 -6.88 -0.58
CA THR A 96 -8.64 -7.88 -0.98
C THR A 96 -7.80 -7.34 -2.15
N LEU A 97 -6.50 -7.62 -2.17
CA LEU A 97 -5.58 -7.04 -3.16
C LEU A 97 -5.89 -7.50 -4.59
N ASN A 98 -6.54 -8.64 -4.77
CA ASN A 98 -7.01 -9.10 -6.07
C ASN A 98 -8.06 -8.18 -6.72
N ARG A 99 -8.65 -7.22 -5.98
CA ARG A 99 -9.57 -6.21 -6.54
C ARG A 99 -8.83 -5.05 -7.19
N PHE A 100 -7.53 -4.90 -6.94
CA PHE A 100 -6.72 -3.81 -7.47
C PHE A 100 -6.11 -4.25 -8.80
N ASN A 101 -6.94 -4.32 -9.84
CA ASN A 101 -6.59 -4.95 -11.12
C ASN A 101 -5.34 -4.38 -11.79
N HIS A 102 -5.03 -3.10 -11.55
CA HIS A 102 -3.86 -2.40 -12.10
C HIS A 102 -2.74 -2.18 -11.09
N LEU A 103 -2.79 -2.84 -9.92
CA LEU A 103 -1.74 -2.67 -8.91
C LEU A 103 -0.40 -3.17 -9.43
N GLN A 104 0.57 -2.28 -9.42
CA GLN A 104 1.95 -2.55 -9.83
C GLN A 104 2.88 -2.66 -8.63
N MET A 105 2.60 -1.91 -7.57
CA MET A 105 3.49 -1.76 -6.43
C MET A 105 2.73 -1.90 -5.11
N LEU A 106 3.26 -2.75 -4.23
CA LEU A 106 2.83 -2.86 -2.84
C LEU A 106 4.02 -2.63 -1.92
N SER A 107 3.86 -1.71 -0.97
CA SER A 107 4.82 -1.54 0.12
C SER A 107 4.15 -1.75 1.45
N LEU A 108 4.67 -2.69 2.23
CA LEU A 108 4.19 -3.01 3.57
C LEU A 108 5.24 -2.61 4.59
N TYR A 109 4.82 -1.81 5.57
CA TYR A 109 5.69 -1.27 6.61
C TYR A 109 5.26 -1.79 7.97
N HIS A 110 6.24 -2.08 8.82
CA HIS A 110 6.02 -2.45 10.23
C HIS A 110 5.08 -3.66 10.39
N MET A 111 5.21 -4.64 9.50
CA MET A 111 4.43 -5.88 9.58
C MET A 111 5.02 -6.83 10.62
N ASP A 112 4.16 -7.36 11.48
CA ASP A 112 4.50 -8.33 12.52
C ASP A 112 3.87 -9.72 12.29
N SER A 113 2.77 -9.76 11.55
CA SER A 113 2.04 -10.99 11.25
C SER A 113 2.50 -11.64 9.93
N LEU A 114 3.25 -12.75 10.06
CA LEU A 114 3.67 -13.54 8.90
C LEU A 114 2.48 -14.22 8.19
N SER A 115 1.49 -14.67 8.94
CA SER A 115 0.28 -15.28 8.37
C SER A 115 -0.49 -14.30 7.48
N LEU A 116 -0.66 -13.06 7.94
CA LEU A 116 -1.29 -11.98 7.17
C LEU A 116 -0.47 -11.65 5.91
N LEU A 117 0.86 -11.58 6.03
CA LEU A 117 1.73 -11.37 4.87
C LEU A 117 1.55 -12.49 3.83
N ASN A 118 1.53 -13.75 4.25
CA ASN A 118 1.31 -14.87 3.34
C ASN A 118 -0.08 -14.79 2.66
N GLU A 119 -1.13 -14.41 3.38
CA GLU A 119 -2.45 -14.18 2.79
C GLU A 119 -2.41 -13.09 1.71
N ILE A 120 -1.76 -11.97 2.00
CA ILE A 120 -1.60 -10.86 1.04
C ILE A 120 -0.82 -11.32 -0.21
N LEU A 121 0.28 -12.07 -0.03
CA LEU A 121 1.08 -12.58 -1.14
C LEU A 121 0.27 -13.55 -2.02
N LEU A 122 -0.59 -14.39 -1.42
CA LEU A 122 -1.49 -15.26 -2.17
C LEU A 122 -2.47 -14.43 -3.03
N GLN A 123 -3.00 -13.34 -2.50
CA GLN A 123 -3.87 -12.43 -3.26
C GLN A 123 -3.12 -11.75 -4.42
N CYS A 124 -1.83 -11.42 -4.23
CA CYS A 124 -1.00 -10.82 -5.29
C CYS A 124 -0.68 -11.75 -6.45
N ARG A 125 -0.77 -13.08 -6.30
CA ARG A 125 -0.45 -14.05 -7.38
C ARG A 125 -1.29 -13.87 -8.64
N HIS A 126 -2.48 -13.29 -8.51
CA HIS A 126 -3.42 -13.10 -9.61
C HIS A 126 -3.28 -11.73 -10.29
N LEU A 127 -2.38 -10.87 -9.80
CA LEU A 127 -2.21 -9.51 -10.31
C LEU A 127 -1.30 -9.49 -11.54
N SER A 128 -1.89 -9.16 -12.69
CA SER A 128 -1.21 -9.20 -13.99
C SER A 128 -0.12 -8.13 -14.15
N TYR A 129 -0.21 -7.04 -13.39
CA TYR A 129 0.73 -5.91 -13.48
C TYR A 129 1.65 -5.78 -12.27
N PHE A 130 1.58 -6.71 -11.31
CA PHE A 130 2.29 -6.61 -10.03
C PHE A 130 3.80 -6.85 -10.19
N THR A 131 4.58 -5.78 -10.19
CA THR A 131 6.02 -5.83 -10.50
C THR A 131 6.91 -5.52 -9.31
N ARG A 132 6.39 -4.86 -8.26
CA ARG A 132 7.19 -4.35 -7.14
C ARG A 132 6.58 -4.71 -5.79
N LEU A 133 7.38 -5.36 -4.95
CA LEU A 133 7.08 -5.63 -3.54
C LEU A 133 8.15 -5.03 -2.64
N ASN A 134 7.75 -4.23 -1.67
CA ASN A 134 8.64 -3.75 -0.62
C ASN A 134 8.12 -4.22 0.75
N LEU A 135 8.99 -4.87 1.51
CA LEU A 135 8.78 -5.19 2.92
C LEU A 135 9.80 -4.38 3.71
N ILE A 136 9.33 -3.49 4.59
CA ILE A 136 10.18 -2.50 5.27
C ILE A 136 9.89 -2.51 6.77
N ASN A 137 10.94 -2.65 7.58
CA ASN A 137 10.85 -2.67 9.06
C ASN A 137 9.88 -3.76 9.57
N CYS A 138 9.80 -4.91 8.91
CA CYS A 138 8.94 -6.00 9.34
C CYS A 138 9.64 -6.88 10.37
N ASN A 139 8.93 -7.36 11.38
CA ASN A 139 9.47 -8.20 12.44
C ASN A 139 8.64 -9.48 12.60
N PHE A 140 9.21 -10.62 12.23
CA PHE A 140 8.53 -11.91 12.29
C PHE A 140 9.16 -12.78 13.37
N ASP A 141 8.42 -13.08 14.44
CA ASP A 141 8.81 -14.05 15.46
C ASP A 141 8.38 -15.45 15.03
N GLN A 142 9.19 -16.11 14.20
CA GLN A 142 8.83 -17.37 13.53
C GLN A 142 10.04 -18.28 13.32
N LYS A 143 9.77 -19.58 13.18
CA LYS A 143 10.80 -20.60 12.89
C LYS A 143 11.39 -20.40 11.50
N GLU A 144 12.62 -20.86 11.29
CA GLU A 144 13.34 -20.78 10.01
C GLU A 144 12.55 -21.36 8.83
N THR A 145 11.83 -22.46 9.06
CA THR A 145 10.99 -23.10 8.04
C THR A 145 9.90 -22.18 7.49
N GLU A 146 9.32 -21.31 8.33
CA GLU A 146 8.27 -20.37 7.95
C GLU A 146 8.82 -19.22 7.10
N ILE A 147 10.06 -18.80 7.36
CA ILE A 147 10.76 -17.80 6.54
C ILE A 147 11.10 -18.34 5.17
N VAL A 148 11.55 -19.60 5.08
CA VAL A 148 11.75 -20.26 3.78
C VAL A 148 10.44 -20.30 2.99
N TYR A 149 9.32 -20.59 3.66
CA TYR A 149 8.00 -20.56 3.03
C TYR A 149 7.62 -19.16 2.52
N LEU A 150 7.90 -18.11 3.30
CA LEU A 150 7.71 -16.72 2.88
C LEU A 150 8.50 -16.39 1.61
N ILE A 151 9.80 -16.72 1.59
CA ILE A 151 10.68 -16.48 0.46
C ILE A 151 10.15 -17.19 -0.79
N ASN A 152 9.72 -18.45 -0.65
CA ASN A 152 9.10 -19.20 -1.75
C ASN A 152 7.79 -18.57 -2.23
N ASN A 153 6.96 -18.02 -1.33
CA ASN A 153 5.75 -17.30 -1.72
C ASN A 153 6.06 -16.03 -2.49
N ILE A 154 7.06 -15.25 -2.07
CA ILE A 154 7.51 -14.07 -2.81
C ILE A 154 8.01 -14.47 -4.20
N TRP A 155 8.83 -15.52 -4.31
CA TRP A 155 9.35 -15.98 -5.60
C TRP A 155 8.34 -16.67 -6.50
N SER A 156 7.19 -17.07 -5.98
CA SER A 156 6.07 -17.60 -6.77
C SER A 156 5.29 -16.51 -7.53
N LEU A 157 5.56 -15.23 -7.26
CA LEU A 157 4.93 -14.11 -7.94
C LEU A 157 5.57 -13.92 -9.32
N SER A 158 4.95 -14.46 -10.36
CA SER A 158 5.53 -14.54 -11.71
C SER A 158 5.79 -13.19 -12.38
N THR A 159 5.02 -12.16 -12.03
CA THR A 159 5.13 -10.80 -12.56
C THR A 159 6.12 -9.93 -11.79
N LEU A 160 6.62 -10.41 -10.64
CA LEU A 160 7.49 -9.65 -9.74
C LEU A 160 8.91 -9.52 -10.30
N THR A 161 9.27 -8.29 -10.68
CA THR A 161 10.61 -7.95 -11.16
C THR A 161 11.48 -7.37 -10.06
N HIS A 162 10.90 -6.63 -9.12
CA HIS A 162 11.62 -6.00 -8.03
C HIS A 162 11.06 -6.42 -6.67
N CYS A 163 11.96 -6.89 -5.79
CA CYS A 163 11.64 -7.16 -4.39
C CYS A 163 12.67 -6.45 -3.51
N ASN A 164 12.19 -5.62 -2.60
CA ASN A 164 13.01 -5.00 -1.57
C ASN A 164 12.65 -5.57 -0.20
N LEU A 165 13.64 -6.09 0.50
CA LEU A 165 13.56 -6.57 1.88
C LEU A 165 14.48 -5.68 2.71
N ASP A 166 13.89 -4.67 3.35
CA ASP A 166 14.63 -3.70 4.15
C ASP A 166 14.29 -3.86 5.63
N ASN A 167 15.34 -3.99 6.43
CA ASN A 167 15.24 -4.10 7.88
C ASN A 167 14.23 -5.18 8.36
N ILE A 168 14.35 -6.39 7.80
CA ILE A 168 13.53 -7.53 8.19
C ILE A 168 14.20 -8.25 9.36
N PHE A 169 13.53 -8.26 10.51
CA PHE A 169 13.95 -8.98 11.69
C PHE A 169 13.23 -10.32 11.77
N VAL A 170 14.00 -11.38 12.02
CA VAL A 170 13.49 -12.72 12.31
C VAL A 170 14.07 -13.16 13.64
N ILE A 171 13.19 -13.44 14.59
CA ILE A 171 13.56 -14.01 15.89
C ILE A 171 13.37 -15.52 15.80
N PHE A 172 14.45 -16.27 15.98
CA PHE A 172 14.38 -17.73 16.06
C PHE A 172 14.14 -18.14 17.51
N GLY A 173 13.06 -18.85 17.76
CA GLY A 173 12.77 -19.47 19.06
C GLY A 173 13.66 -20.69 19.32
N ASP A 174 14.97 -20.51 19.40
CA ASP A 174 15.91 -21.47 20.00
C ASP A 174 16.61 -20.80 21.19
N MET A 175 17.00 -21.58 22.20
CA MET A 175 17.49 -21.16 23.53
C MET A 175 18.78 -20.30 23.58
N GLU A 176 19.11 -19.55 22.54
CA GLU A 176 20.10 -18.49 22.54
C GLU A 176 19.60 -17.36 21.65
N GLY A 177 19.17 -16.24 22.25
CA GLY A 177 18.62 -15.07 21.56
C GLY A 177 19.57 -14.44 20.53
N LYS A 178 19.65 -15.05 19.35
CA LYS A 178 20.39 -14.57 18.18
C LYS A 178 19.39 -14.08 17.14
N GLU A 179 19.19 -12.77 17.10
CA GLU A 179 18.53 -12.10 15.99
C GLU A 179 19.42 -12.21 14.74
N LYS A 180 18.87 -12.67 13.60
CA LYS A 180 19.55 -12.53 12.30
C LYS A 180 18.78 -11.52 11.46
N GLN A 181 19.49 -10.52 10.99
CA GLN A 181 18.96 -9.57 10.01
C GLN A 181 19.12 -10.16 8.61
N ILE A 182 18.02 -10.27 7.87
CA ILE A 182 18.07 -10.67 6.46
C ILE A 182 18.18 -9.39 5.63
N THR A 183 19.30 -9.23 4.90
CA THR A 183 19.46 -8.18 3.89
C THR A 183 19.60 -8.86 2.53
N SER A 184 18.74 -8.53 1.56
CA SER A 184 18.87 -9.05 0.19
C SER A 184 19.10 -7.93 -0.82
N ARG A 185 20.15 -8.10 -1.64
CA ARG A 185 20.41 -7.32 -2.86
C ARG A 185 19.31 -7.55 -3.89
N ALA A 186 18.92 -6.47 -4.56
CA ALA A 186 17.95 -6.44 -5.65
C ALA A 186 18.26 -7.46 -6.76
N LYS A 187 17.21 -8.00 -7.39
CA LYS A 187 17.29 -8.59 -8.73
C LYS A 187 17.70 -7.46 -9.68
N ASN A 188 18.96 -7.44 -10.08
CA ASN A 188 19.38 -6.67 -11.25
C ASN A 188 19.13 -7.57 -12.47
N GLU A 189 18.16 -7.20 -13.29
CA GLU A 189 18.17 -7.51 -14.72
C GLU A 189 19.06 -6.50 -15.45
#